data_AF-A0A2K8VFG8-F1
#
_entry.id   AF-A0A2K8VFG8-F1
#
_cell.length_a   1.000
_cell.length_b   1.000
_cell.length_c   1.000
_cell.angle_alpha   90.00
_cell.angle_beta   90.00
_cell.angle_gamma   90.00
#
_symmetry.space_group_name_H-M   'P 1'
#
loop_
_entity.id
_entity.type
_entity.pdbx_description
1 polymer ?
#
loop_
_entity_poly.entity_id
_entity_poly.type
_entity_poly.pdbx_seq_one_letter_code
_entity_poly.pdbx_strand_id
1 'polypeptide(L)'
;MMLFYSLLFSNSNNELLECGVVDTIDKISKDKREGRKLFNANCASCHKLDKHMIGPALRNINLDSLSLKKYLNSERHSQRYPQLTTEQQHEILKYTKD
;
A
#
# COMPACT_ATOMS: atom_id res chain seq x y z
N MET A 1 -8.85 46.05 8.80
CA MET A 1 -9.80 45.02 8.32
C MET A 1 -9.02 43.74 8.06
N MET A 2 -9.10 42.81 9.03
CA MET A 2 -8.77 41.35 9.02
C MET A 2 -7.79 40.86 7.93
N LEU A 3 -6.52 40.55 8.22
CA LEU A 3 -5.99 39.36 8.94
C LEU A 3 -6.67 38.03 8.58
N PHE A 4 -6.15 37.31 7.58
CA PHE A 4 -6.23 35.85 7.47
C PHE A 4 -4.92 35.27 6.91
N TYR A 5 -3.86 35.41 7.71
CA TYR A 5 -2.69 34.55 7.64
C TYR A 5 -2.95 33.42 8.63
N SER A 6 -3.37 32.24 8.17
CA SER A 6 -3.45 31.02 8.99
C SER A 6 -3.52 29.79 8.09
N LEU A 7 -2.34 29.23 7.81
CA LEU A 7 -2.01 27.81 7.95
C LEU A 7 -3.21 26.84 7.93
N LEU A 8 -3.51 26.28 6.76
CA LEU A 8 -4.05 24.92 6.69
C LEU A 8 -2.92 24.00 6.23
N PHE A 9 -1.99 23.72 7.14
CA PHE A 9 -1.31 22.43 7.09
C PHE A 9 -2.35 21.37 7.42
N SER A 10 -3.02 20.83 6.39
CA SER A 10 -3.78 19.59 6.53
C SER A 10 -2.79 18.46 6.78
N ASN A 11 -2.44 18.26 8.04
CA ASN A 11 -1.82 17.02 8.48
C ASN A 11 -2.96 16.02 8.70
N SER A 12 -3.47 15.44 7.60
CA SER A 12 -4.52 14.41 7.66
C SER A 12 -3.91 13.09 8.14
N ASN A 13 -3.64 12.99 9.43
CA ASN A 13 -3.42 11.71 10.06
C ASN A 13 -4.77 11.11 10.43
N ASN A 14 -5.18 10.16 9.59
CA ASN A 14 -6.19 9.13 9.86
C ASN A 14 -7.66 9.59 9.94
N GLU A 15 -8.32 9.59 8.78
CA GLU A 15 -9.57 8.83 8.62
C GLU A 15 -9.75 8.53 7.13
N LEU A 16 -9.48 7.28 6.72
CA LEU A 16 -9.71 6.84 5.35
C LEU A 16 -11.19 6.53 5.18
N LEU A 17 -11.93 7.50 4.65
CA LEU A 17 -13.21 7.27 4.03
C LEU A 17 -12.98 6.69 2.62
N GLU A 18 -12.61 5.42 2.57
CA GLU A 18 -12.73 4.59 1.37
C GLU A 18 -13.80 3.54 1.68
N CYS A 19 -14.77 3.38 0.78
CA CYS A 19 -16.00 2.62 0.96
C CYS A 19 -15.95 1.42 1.94
N GLY A 20 -16.42 1.64 3.17
CA GLY A 20 -17.06 0.61 4.00
C GLY A 20 -16.18 -0.42 4.72
N VAL A 21 -14.86 -0.30 4.78
CA VAL A 21 -14.04 -1.21 5.60
C VAL A 21 -13.58 -0.49 6.87
N VAL A 22 -14.35 -0.64 7.95
CA VAL A 22 -13.79 -0.48 9.30
C VAL A 22 -12.76 -1.60 9.43
N ASP A 23 -11.48 -1.25 9.31
CA ASP A 23 -10.39 -2.12 9.76
C ASP A 23 -10.67 -2.38 11.24
N THR A 24 -11.31 -3.51 11.56
CA THR A 24 -11.55 -3.92 12.94
C THR A 24 -10.18 -3.92 13.61
N ILE A 25 -9.96 -2.93 14.48
CA ILE A 25 -8.65 -2.48 14.95
C ILE A 25 -7.85 -3.61 15.64
N ASP A 26 -8.51 -4.73 15.92
CA ASP A 26 -7.96 -5.91 16.58
C ASP A 26 -7.50 -7.05 15.63
N LYS A 27 -7.89 -7.07 14.34
CA LYS A 27 -7.60 -8.21 13.45
C LYS A 27 -6.40 -8.01 12.53
N ILE A 28 -5.98 -6.76 12.32
CA ILE A 28 -4.83 -6.39 11.49
C ILE A 28 -3.90 -5.59 12.39
N SER A 29 -2.70 -6.10 12.64
CA SER A 29 -1.71 -5.39 13.45
C SER A 29 -1.47 -3.99 12.87
N LYS A 30 -1.16 -2.99 13.72
CA LYS A 30 -0.87 -1.62 13.27
C LYS A 30 0.16 -1.60 12.13
N ASP A 31 1.13 -2.50 12.26
CA ASP A 31 2.18 -2.87 11.32
C ASP A 31 1.73 -3.31 9.92
N LYS A 32 0.49 -3.75 9.74
CA LYS A 32 -0.06 -4.23 8.46
C LYS A 32 -1.07 -3.27 7.85
N ARG A 33 -1.57 -2.31 8.63
CA ARG A 33 -2.59 -1.35 8.16
C ARG A 33 -2.04 -0.48 7.04
N GLU A 34 -0.82 0.04 7.18
CA GLU A 34 -0.20 0.89 6.16
C GLU A 34 0.09 0.09 4.88
N GLY A 35 0.69 -1.11 5.02
CA GLY A 35 0.92 -2.02 3.89
C GLY A 35 -0.38 -2.41 3.17
N ARG A 36 -1.46 -2.69 3.90
CA ARG A 36 -2.79 -2.95 3.33
C ARG A 36 -3.31 -1.76 2.53
N LYS A 37 -3.25 -0.56 3.09
CA LYS A 37 -3.70 0.67 2.42
C LYS A 37 -2.95 0.87 1.11
N LEU A 38 -1.62 0.80 1.16
CA LEU A 38 -0.76 0.95 -0.02
C LEU A 38 -1.06 -0.13 -1.07
N PHE A 39 -1.24 -1.38 -0.64
CA PHE A 39 -1.60 -2.50 -1.53
C PHE A 39 -2.97 -2.29 -2.19
N ASN A 40 -3.98 -1.88 -1.43
CA ASN A 40 -5.33 -1.64 -1.95
C ASN A 40 -5.34 -0.53 -3.00
N ALA A 41 -4.64 0.57 -2.74
CA ALA A 41 -4.59 1.71 -3.64
C ALA A 41 -3.80 1.44 -4.93
N ASN A 42 -2.74 0.61 -4.88
CA ASN A 42 -1.80 0.48 -6.00
C ASN A 42 -1.79 -0.89 -6.68
N CYS A 43 -2.15 -1.96 -5.96
CA CYS A 43 -1.90 -3.34 -6.40
C CYS A 43 -3.20 -4.17 -6.51
N ALA A 44 -4.23 -3.88 -5.72
CA ALA A 44 -5.43 -4.70 -5.62
C ALA A 44 -6.29 -4.75 -6.90
N SER A 45 -6.10 -3.79 -7.81
CA SER A 45 -6.71 -3.81 -9.14
C SER A 45 -6.22 -4.98 -9.99
N CYS A 46 -4.98 -5.44 -9.77
CA CYS A 46 -4.35 -6.51 -10.53
C CYS A 46 -4.03 -7.75 -9.69
N HIS A 47 -3.82 -7.63 -8.39
CA HIS A 47 -3.41 -8.73 -7.53
C HIS A 47 -4.33 -8.92 -6.33
N LYS A 48 -4.58 -10.19 -5.98
CA LYS A 48 -5.19 -10.57 -4.71
C LYS A 48 -4.17 -11.32 -3.88
N LEU A 49 -4.41 -11.40 -2.58
CA LEU A 49 -3.51 -12.16 -1.70
C LEU A 49 -3.70 -13.65 -1.96
N ASP A 50 -4.92 -14.16 -1.81
CA ASP A 50 -5.16 -15.60 -1.71
C ASP A 50 -5.72 -16.23 -2.99
N LYS A 51 -5.81 -15.48 -4.09
CA LYS A 51 -6.30 -16.03 -5.38
C LYS A 51 -5.72 -15.31 -6.58
N HIS A 52 -5.68 -16.02 -7.70
CA HIS A 52 -5.38 -15.45 -9.00
C HIS A 52 -6.48 -14.49 -9.47
N MET A 53 -6.07 -13.46 -10.21
CA MET A 53 -6.97 -12.58 -10.95
C MET A 53 -6.29 -12.15 -12.26
N ILE A 54 -6.01 -10.86 -12.46
CA ILE A 54 -5.20 -10.39 -13.60
C ILE A 54 -3.73 -10.83 -13.40
N GLY A 55 -3.19 -10.59 -12.21
CA GLY A 55 -1.88 -11.04 -11.76
C GLY A 55 -1.94 -12.23 -10.81
N PRO A 56 -0.77 -12.81 -10.46
CA PRO A 56 -0.67 -13.88 -9.50
C PRO A 56 -1.12 -13.48 -8.09
N ALA A 57 -1.52 -14.50 -7.32
CA ALA A 57 -1.73 -14.39 -5.88
C ALA A 57 -0.41 -13.97 -5.19
N LEU A 58 -0.49 -13.02 -4.25
CA LEU A 58 0.70 -12.45 -3.59
C LEU A 58 0.87 -12.87 -2.13
N ARG A 59 -0.03 -13.71 -1.58
CA ARG A 59 0.11 -14.30 -0.25
C ARG A 59 1.38 -15.14 -0.15
N ASN A 60 2.16 -14.92 0.90
CA ASN A 60 3.36 -15.71 1.25
C ASN A 60 4.41 -15.79 0.14
N ILE A 61 4.53 -14.75 -0.68
CA ILE A 61 5.60 -14.65 -1.67
C ILE A 61 6.95 -14.44 -0.96
N ASN A 62 7.91 -15.31 -1.29
CA ASN A 62 9.28 -15.16 -0.79
C ASN A 62 10.06 -14.20 -1.70
N LEU A 63 9.78 -12.91 -1.55
CA LEU A 63 10.55 -11.83 -2.16
C LEU A 63 11.25 -11.03 -1.07
N ASP A 64 12.50 -10.66 -1.31
CA ASP A 64 13.19 -9.64 -0.54
C ASP A 64 12.89 -8.24 -1.10
N SER A 65 13.17 -7.21 -0.29
CA SER A 65 12.87 -5.81 -0.63
C SER A 65 13.61 -5.31 -1.86
N LEU A 66 14.82 -5.83 -2.13
CA LEU A 66 15.62 -5.43 -3.29
C LEU A 66 15.07 -6.06 -4.57
N SER A 67 14.72 -7.35 -4.52
CA SER A 67 14.08 -8.08 -5.59
C SER A 67 12.73 -7.46 -5.97
N LEU A 68 11.92 -7.10 -4.96
CA LEU A 68 10.65 -6.40 -5.19
C LEU A 68 10.90 -5.04 -5.87
N LYS A 69 11.79 -4.21 -5.32
CA LYS A 69 12.12 -2.90 -5.87
C LYS A 69 12.60 -2.99 -7.32
N LYS A 70 13.49 -3.94 -7.61
CA LYS A 70 13.99 -4.17 -8.96
C LYS A 70 12.87 -4.59 -9.91
N TYR A 71 11.98 -5.48 -9.47
CA TYR A 71 10.87 -5.96 -10.28
C TYR A 71 9.86 -4.86 -10.62
N LEU A 72 9.42 -4.08 -9.63
CA LEU A 72 8.46 -2.98 -9.80
C LEU A 72 8.97 -1.84 -10.69
N ASN A 73 10.29 -1.72 -10.84
CA ASN A 73 10.94 -0.72 -11.71
C ASN A 73 11.41 -1.30 -13.06
N SER A 74 11.18 -2.59 -13.33
CA SER A 74 11.61 -3.24 -14.57
C SER A 74 10.51 -3.24 -15.63
N GLU A 75 10.90 -3.46 -16.88
CA GLU A 75 9.98 -3.71 -18.01
C GLU A 75 9.17 -5.02 -17.86
N ARG A 76 9.47 -5.85 -16.84
CA ARG A 76 8.80 -7.14 -16.61
C ARG A 76 7.50 -7.01 -15.81
N HIS A 77 7.29 -5.89 -15.15
CA HIS A 77 6.05 -5.60 -14.46
C HIS A 77 5.23 -4.62 -15.32
N SER A 78 3.94 -4.91 -15.49
CA SER A 78 3.09 -4.20 -16.46
C SER A 78 2.93 -2.71 -16.17
N GLN A 79 3.13 -2.29 -14.92
CA GLN A 79 3.05 -0.89 -14.51
C GLN A 79 4.28 -0.51 -13.67
N ARG A 80 4.96 0.59 -13.99
CA ARG A 80 6.00 1.11 -13.09
C ARG A 80 5.36 1.87 -11.94
N TYR A 81 5.98 1.81 -10.77
CA TYR A 81 5.54 2.56 -9.59
C TYR A 81 6.59 3.57 -9.13
N PRO A 82 6.92 4.59 -9.93
CA PRO A 82 7.91 5.61 -9.55
C PRO A 82 7.47 6.42 -8.32
N GLN A 83 6.17 6.42 -7.98
CA GLN A 83 5.61 7.11 -6.82
C GLN A 83 5.81 6.37 -5.49
N LEU A 84 6.14 5.07 -5.51
CA LEU A 84 6.31 4.29 -4.28
C LEU A 84 7.75 4.37 -3.77
N THR A 85 7.92 4.91 -2.56
CA THR A 85 9.23 4.90 -1.89
C THR A 85 9.66 3.48 -1.50
N THR A 86 10.93 3.31 -1.14
CA THR A 86 11.45 1.98 -0.75
C THR A 86 10.75 1.49 0.53
N GLU A 87 10.41 2.41 1.42
CA GLU A 87 9.70 2.15 2.68
C GLU A 87 8.25 1.72 2.40
N GLN A 88 7.56 2.40 1.48
CA GLN A 88 6.22 2.00 1.07
C GLN A 88 6.19 0.62 0.43
N GLN A 89 7.19 0.30 -0.40
CA GLN A 89 7.35 -1.05 -0.96
C GLN A 89 7.61 -2.10 0.13
N HIS A 90 8.37 -1.74 1.17
CA HIS A 90 8.62 -2.62 2.32
C HIS A 90 7.35 -2.88 3.13
N GLU A 91 6.50 -1.88 3.35
CA GLU A 91 5.22 -2.06 4.03
C GLU A 91 4.26 -2.95 3.23
N ILE A 92 4.21 -2.78 1.91
CA ILE A 92 3.46 -3.69 1.02
C ILE A 92 4.00 -5.12 1.15
N LEU A 93 5.33 -5.30 1.11
CA LEU A 93 5.97 -6.61 1.23
C LEU A 93 5.69 -7.27 2.59
N LYS A 94 5.63 -6.49 3.67
CA LYS A 94 5.27 -6.99 5.00
C LYS A 94 3.83 -7.49 5.02
N TYR A 95 2.91 -6.77 4.39
CA TYR A 95 1.50 -7.15 4.30
C TYR A 95 1.26 -8.44 3.49
N THR A 96 2.10 -8.74 2.50
CA THR A 96 1.93 -9.94 1.66
C THR A 96 2.49 -11.23 2.28
N LYS A 97 3.35 -11.15 3.30
CA LYS A 97 4.11 -12.27 3.88
C LYS A 97 3.44 -13.04 5.04
N ASP A 98 2.18 -12.78 5.34
CA ASP A 98 1.45 -13.49 6.40
C ASP A 98 0.74 -14.74 5.92
#